data_AF-A0A962S0S4-F1
#
_entry.id   AF-A0A962S0S4-F1
#
_cell.length_a   1.000
_cell.length_b   1.000
_cell.length_c   1.000
_cell.angle_alpha   90.00
_cell.angle_beta   90.00
_cell.angle_gamma   90.00
#
_symmetry.space_group_name_H-M   'P 1'
#
loop_
_entity.id
_entity.type
_entity.pdbx_description
1 polymer ?
#
loop_
_entity_poly.entity_id
_entity_poly.type
_entity_poly.pdbx_seq_one_letter_code
_entity_poly.pdbx_strand_id
1 'polypeptide(L)'
;MKRVLALLAFCMPLVSHAGEFENTLLVQTGKMSEHDLIVRNITDLGSNRTCLAFYIKTSGTSPVINCYPTAAGFGASLVQVGHLKADRIVIRKLDDTKNNMSCIVAYVGTPGTSPAVDCYANKQHSKDHMVEAGHLREGDLDMRRIMDAGNLKACLIAYVDTEGTSPAVKCYDSKVDGKGGLYQASYLKEGDLVVRKILDMANGYACLVSYVGTKGTSSHLYCYQQ
;
A
#
# COMPACT_ATOMS: atom_id res chain seq x y z
N MET A 1 -32.10 60.65 -26.68
CA MET A 1 -32.14 60.13 -25.30
C MET A 1 -32.35 58.63 -25.36
N LYS A 2 -31.27 57.84 -25.26
CA LYS A 2 -31.28 56.36 -25.23
C LYS A 2 -30.54 55.91 -23.97
N ARG A 3 -31.07 54.84 -23.39
CA ARG A 3 -30.92 54.34 -22.01
C ARG A 3 -29.48 54.05 -21.62
N VAL A 4 -29.09 54.52 -20.44
CA VAL A 4 -27.83 54.19 -19.77
C VAL A 4 -28.02 52.89 -18.98
N LEU A 5 -27.16 51.91 -19.26
CA LEU A 5 -26.93 50.70 -18.45
C LEU A 5 -26.42 51.11 -17.06
N ALA A 6 -27.00 50.54 -16.00
CA ALA A 6 -26.37 50.46 -14.70
C ALA A 6 -26.44 49.01 -14.21
N LEU A 7 -25.31 48.29 -14.35
CA LEU A 7 -25.07 47.01 -13.69
C LEU A 7 -25.01 47.23 -12.18
N LEU A 8 -25.96 46.66 -11.45
CA LEU A 8 -25.86 46.40 -10.02
C LEU A 8 -25.60 44.90 -9.84
N ALA A 9 -24.37 44.47 -10.12
CA ALA A 9 -23.85 43.20 -9.63
C ALA A 9 -23.46 43.41 -8.17
N PHE A 10 -24.44 43.28 -7.29
CA PHE A 10 -24.23 43.31 -5.84
C PHE A 10 -23.38 42.09 -5.48
N CYS A 11 -22.13 42.36 -5.07
CA CYS A 11 -21.21 41.40 -4.48
C CYS A 11 -21.90 40.68 -3.30
N MET A 12 -22.37 39.46 -3.52
CA MET A 12 -22.59 38.54 -2.41
C MET A 12 -21.21 38.09 -1.91
N PRO A 13 -20.85 38.32 -0.64
CA PRO A 13 -19.72 37.61 -0.07
C PRO A 13 -20.07 36.13 -0.10
N LEU A 14 -19.33 35.35 -0.88
CA LEU A 14 -19.28 33.90 -0.73
C LEU A 14 -18.75 33.64 0.68
N VAL A 15 -19.66 33.49 1.64
CA VAL A 15 -19.34 32.97 2.97
C VAL A 15 -18.93 31.53 2.75
N SER A 16 -17.63 31.29 2.55
CA SER A 16 -17.09 29.95 2.64
C SER A 16 -17.39 29.49 4.07
N HIS A 17 -18.38 28.62 4.23
CA HIS A 17 -18.51 27.85 5.44
C HIS A 17 -17.33 26.89 5.44
N ALA A 18 -16.19 27.34 5.96
CA ALA A 18 -15.23 26.42 6.53
C ALA A 18 -16.00 25.73 7.65
N GLY A 19 -16.49 24.52 7.38
CA GLY A 19 -17.19 23.71 8.38
C GLY A 19 -16.35 23.67 9.64
N GLU A 20 -16.99 23.84 10.79
CA GLU A 20 -16.34 23.76 12.09
C GLU A 20 -15.49 22.49 12.15
N PHE A 21 -14.27 22.63 12.66
CA PHE A 21 -13.39 21.50 12.96
C PHE A 21 -14.09 20.66 14.05
N GLU A 22 -14.90 19.68 13.64
CA GLU A 22 -15.44 18.69 14.56
C GLU A 22 -14.25 17.89 15.09
N ASN A 23 -13.99 17.98 16.39
CA ASN A 23 -13.02 17.16 17.09
C ASN A 23 -13.40 15.68 16.93
N THR A 24 -12.91 15.04 15.88
CA THR A 24 -12.86 13.59 15.80
C THR A 24 -11.82 13.14 16.82
N LEU A 25 -12.27 12.39 17.83
CA LEU A 25 -11.43 11.84 18.88
C LEU A 25 -10.46 10.82 18.24
N LEU A 26 -9.32 11.30 17.76
CA LEU A 26 -8.22 10.47 17.28
C LEU A 26 -7.37 10.07 18.47
N VAL A 27 -7.29 8.77 18.75
CA VAL A 27 -6.52 8.23 19.87
C VAL A 27 -5.49 7.24 19.37
N GLN A 28 -4.23 7.40 19.78
CA GLN A 28 -3.24 6.35 19.58
C GLN A 28 -3.50 5.23 20.59
N THR A 29 -3.87 4.05 20.10
CA THR A 29 -4.29 2.91 20.95
C THR A 29 -3.28 1.77 20.98
N GLY A 30 -2.20 1.86 20.19
CA GLY A 30 -1.17 0.83 20.17
C GLY A 30 0.11 1.23 19.43
N LYS A 31 1.18 0.51 19.71
CA LYS A 31 2.46 0.59 19.00
C LYS A 31 3.08 -0.80 18.90
N MET A 32 3.52 -1.16 17.70
CA MET A 32 4.36 -2.31 17.43
C MET A 32 5.70 -1.82 16.88
N SER A 33 6.80 -2.49 17.22
CA SER A 33 8.13 -2.19 16.71
C SER A 33 8.80 -3.48 16.30
N GLU A 34 9.11 -3.61 15.02
CA GLU A 34 9.74 -4.78 14.42
C GLU A 34 11.02 -4.36 13.71
N HIS A 35 12.14 -4.38 14.44
CA HIS A 35 13.41 -3.79 14.01
C HIS A 35 13.21 -2.32 13.61
N ASP A 36 13.38 -2.01 12.33
CA ASP A 36 13.25 -0.67 11.77
C ASP A 36 11.81 -0.29 11.43
N LEU A 37 10.90 -1.26 11.30
CA LEU A 37 9.49 -0.98 11.04
C LEU A 37 8.78 -0.62 12.35
N ILE A 38 8.11 0.52 12.36
CA ILE A 38 7.23 0.92 13.45
C ILE A 38 5.81 1.02 12.90
N VAL A 39 4.87 0.42 13.63
CA VAL A 39 3.44 0.52 13.35
C VAL A 39 2.76 1.17 14.53
N ARG A 40 2.05 2.27 14.30
CA ARG A 40 1.21 2.93 15.31
C ARG A 40 -0.24 2.71 14.94
N ASN A 41 -1.03 2.33 15.93
CA ASN A 41 -2.46 2.24 15.74
C ASN A 41 -3.13 3.54 16.18
N ILE A 42 -3.92 4.12 15.29
CA ILE A 42 -4.67 5.36 15.46
C ILE A 42 -6.14 5.00 15.24
N THR A 43 -6.97 5.18 16.25
CA THR A 43 -8.39 4.89 16.14
C THR A 43 -9.17 6.19 16.05
N ASP A 44 -10.04 6.28 15.04
CA ASP A 44 -11.02 7.35 14.91
C ASP A 44 -12.34 6.86 15.52
N LEU A 45 -12.65 7.40 16.71
CA LEU A 45 -13.86 7.02 17.44
C LEU A 45 -15.14 7.48 16.73
N GLY A 46 -15.07 8.56 15.93
CA GLY A 46 -16.23 9.12 15.26
C GLY A 46 -16.66 8.29 14.05
N SER A 47 -15.70 7.75 13.29
CA SER A 47 -15.98 6.95 12.09
C SER A 47 -15.96 5.44 12.32
N ASN A 48 -15.73 4.98 13.55
CA ASN A 48 -15.60 3.55 13.92
C ASN A 48 -14.57 2.82 13.05
N ARG A 49 -13.42 3.48 12.83
CA ARG A 49 -12.30 2.98 12.02
C ARG A 49 -11.04 2.94 12.85
N THR A 50 -10.20 1.96 12.56
CA THR A 50 -8.84 1.91 13.05
C THR A 50 -7.89 2.02 11.87
N CYS A 51 -6.82 2.78 12.08
CA CYS A 51 -5.81 3.10 11.09
C CYS A 51 -4.44 2.68 11.60
N LEU A 52 -3.74 1.90 10.80
CA LEU A 52 -2.36 1.54 11.05
C LEU A 52 -1.45 2.49 10.27
N ALA A 53 -0.65 3.26 11.01
CA ALA A 53 0.39 4.14 10.45
C ALA A 53 1.74 3.41 10.51
N PHE A 54 2.30 3.13 9.35
CA PHE A 54 3.54 2.40 9.13
C PHE A 54 4.65 3.37 8.75
N TYR A 55 5.80 3.27 9.39
CA TYR A 55 6.98 4.04 9.00
C TYR A 55 8.26 3.30 9.37
N ILE A 56 9.33 3.59 8.64
CA ILE A 56 10.66 3.03 8.92
C ILE A 56 11.42 4.03 9.79
N LYS A 57 12.17 3.54 10.78
CA LYS A 57 12.95 4.35 11.71
C LYS A 57 14.25 4.85 11.07
N THR A 58 14.15 5.44 9.88
CA THR A 58 15.24 6.05 9.11
C THR A 58 14.83 7.45 8.66
N SER A 59 15.80 8.28 8.25
CA SER A 59 15.51 9.65 7.80
C SER A 59 14.90 9.66 6.39
N GLY A 60 14.10 10.68 6.09
CA GLY A 60 13.54 10.90 4.75
C GLY A 60 12.42 9.94 4.34
N THR A 61 11.87 9.17 5.27
CA THR A 61 10.75 8.25 4.98
C THR A 61 9.42 8.92 5.29
N SER A 62 8.43 8.73 4.42
CA SER A 62 7.05 9.14 4.70
C SER A 62 6.28 8.00 5.36
N PRO A 63 5.44 8.28 6.36
CA PRO A 63 4.54 7.28 6.89
C PRO A 63 3.47 6.92 5.85
N VAL A 64 3.07 5.66 5.80
CA VAL A 64 1.90 5.19 5.06
C VAL A 64 0.82 4.79 6.05
N ILE A 65 -0.42 5.18 5.78
CA ILE A 65 -1.56 4.86 6.64
C ILE A 65 -2.54 3.98 5.88
N ASN A 66 -3.01 2.91 6.52
CA ASN A 66 -4.09 2.08 6.01
C ASN A 66 -5.20 1.99 7.07
N CYS A 67 -6.43 2.32 6.69
CA CYS A 67 -7.57 2.40 7.58
C CYS A 67 -8.64 1.40 7.17
N TYR A 68 -9.19 0.69 8.15
CA TYR A 68 -10.28 -0.26 7.95
C TYR A 68 -11.32 -0.16 9.08
N PRO A 69 -12.56 -0.61 8.86
CA PRO A 69 -13.59 -0.65 9.90
C PRO A 69 -13.16 -1.51 11.08
N THR A 70 -13.51 -1.11 12.29
CA THR A 70 -13.29 -1.95 13.48
C THR A 70 -14.33 -3.07 13.55
N ALA A 71 -13.90 -4.30 13.83
CA ALA A 71 -14.81 -5.44 13.99
C ALA A 71 -15.18 -5.68 15.47
N ALA A 72 -14.28 -5.37 16.41
CA ALA A 72 -14.45 -5.69 17.83
C ALA A 72 -14.04 -4.52 18.75
N GLY A 73 -14.70 -3.38 18.59
CA GLY A 73 -14.42 -2.15 19.34
C GLY A 73 -13.11 -1.46 18.93
N PHE A 74 -12.67 -0.49 19.74
CA PHE A 74 -11.57 0.40 19.36
C PHE A 74 -10.19 -0.22 19.51
N GLY A 75 -9.29 0.07 18.59
CA GLY A 75 -7.91 -0.39 18.62
C GLY A 75 -7.65 -1.61 17.72
N ALA A 76 -6.42 -2.13 17.79
CA ALA A 76 -5.89 -3.23 16.98
C ALA A 76 -4.99 -4.11 17.86
N SER A 77 -4.94 -5.41 17.59
CA SER A 77 -4.03 -6.35 18.25
C SER A 77 -3.12 -6.97 17.21
N LEU A 78 -1.95 -6.35 17.03
CA LEU A 78 -1.02 -6.68 15.96
C LEU A 78 -0.04 -7.78 16.38
N VAL A 79 0.10 -8.78 15.52
CA VAL A 79 1.11 -9.84 15.63
C VAL A 79 1.80 -10.00 14.28
N GLN A 80 3.12 -10.15 14.27
CA GLN A 80 3.84 -10.50 13.06
C GLN A 80 3.77 -12.01 12.87
N VAL A 81 3.24 -12.44 11.73
CA VAL A 81 3.02 -13.85 11.43
C VAL A 81 3.83 -14.34 10.22
N GLY A 82 4.46 -13.42 9.47
CA GLY A 82 5.33 -13.76 8.36
C GLY A 82 6.44 -12.73 8.16
N HIS A 83 7.62 -13.20 7.75
CA HIS A 83 8.78 -12.37 7.44
C HIS A 83 9.61 -13.03 6.34
N LEU A 84 9.88 -12.27 5.27
CA LEU A 84 10.79 -12.63 4.20
C LEU A 84 11.77 -11.47 4.00
N LYS A 85 13.05 -11.80 3.84
CA LYS A 85 14.07 -10.84 3.45
C LYS A 85 14.76 -11.37 2.21
N ALA A 86 14.67 -10.62 1.12
CA ALA A 86 15.31 -10.97 -0.13
C ALA A 86 16.03 -9.73 -0.68
N ASP A 87 17.33 -9.88 -0.87
CA ASP A 87 18.22 -8.78 -1.23
C ASP A 87 18.06 -7.58 -0.26
N ARG A 88 17.55 -6.46 -0.77
CA ARG A 88 17.33 -5.22 -0.02
C ARG A 88 15.91 -5.09 0.52
N ILE A 89 14.96 -5.88 0.00
CA ILE A 89 13.54 -5.77 0.32
C ILE A 89 13.25 -6.66 1.53
N VAL A 90 12.59 -6.07 2.52
CA VAL A 90 12.03 -6.76 3.67
C VAL A 90 10.52 -6.77 3.53
N ILE A 91 9.92 -7.94 3.65
CA ILE A 91 8.48 -8.18 3.50
C ILE A 91 7.98 -8.80 4.80
N ARG A 92 6.95 -8.20 5.40
CA ARG A 92 6.35 -8.67 6.65
C ARG A 92 4.85 -8.85 6.46
N LYS A 93 4.30 -9.90 7.05
CA LYS A 93 2.86 -10.09 7.23
C LYS A 93 2.51 -9.79 8.68
N LEU A 94 1.63 -8.84 8.88
CA LEU A 94 1.08 -8.48 10.19
C LEU A 94 -0.41 -8.80 10.22
N ASP A 95 -0.84 -9.46 11.28
CA ASP A 95 -2.24 -9.74 11.53
C ASP A 95 -2.76 -8.86 12.67
N ASP A 96 -3.85 -8.14 12.39
CA ASP A 96 -4.70 -7.54 13.40
C ASP A 96 -5.77 -8.55 13.83
N THR A 97 -5.42 -9.35 14.83
CA THR A 97 -6.28 -10.41 15.38
C THR A 97 -7.57 -9.87 15.99
N LYS A 98 -7.60 -8.60 16.37
CA LYS A 98 -8.79 -7.96 16.93
C LYS A 98 -9.81 -7.60 15.85
N ASN A 99 -9.35 -7.19 14.67
CA ASN A 99 -10.21 -6.72 13.59
C ASN A 99 -10.30 -7.66 12.38
N ASN A 100 -9.70 -8.86 12.47
CA ASN A 100 -9.63 -9.83 11.38
C ASN A 100 -9.06 -9.22 10.09
N MET A 101 -7.95 -8.51 10.22
CA MET A 101 -7.23 -7.93 9.08
C MET A 101 -5.82 -8.47 9.01
N SER A 102 -5.31 -8.66 7.80
CA SER A 102 -3.92 -8.97 7.51
C SER A 102 -3.35 -7.88 6.62
N CYS A 103 -2.10 -7.50 6.85
CA CYS A 103 -1.40 -6.50 6.06
C CYS A 103 -0.06 -7.05 5.59
N ILE A 104 0.20 -6.95 4.29
CA ILE A 104 1.54 -7.15 3.73
C ILE A 104 2.24 -5.81 3.69
N VAL A 105 3.39 -5.73 4.35
CA VAL A 105 4.25 -4.56 4.42
C VAL A 105 5.56 -4.89 3.71
N ALA A 106 5.90 -4.14 2.67
CA ALA A 106 7.20 -4.22 2.02
C ALA A 106 7.97 -2.92 2.23
N TYR A 107 9.26 -3.01 2.53
CA TYR A 107 10.11 -1.83 2.69
C TYR A 107 11.59 -2.16 2.43
N VAL A 108 12.39 -1.12 2.26
CA VAL A 108 13.84 -1.20 2.23
C VAL A 108 14.39 -0.45 3.45
N GLY A 109 15.44 -0.96 4.07
CA GLY A 109 16.03 -0.37 5.29
C GLY A 109 16.90 0.87 5.04
N THR A 110 16.81 1.51 3.87
CA THR A 110 17.66 2.65 3.52
C THR A 110 16.95 3.99 3.77
N PRO A 111 17.69 5.06 4.10
CA PRO A 111 17.11 6.41 4.17
C PRO A 111 16.39 6.79 2.87
N GLY A 112 15.32 7.59 3.00
CA GLY A 112 14.54 8.09 1.86
C GLY A 112 13.45 7.15 1.36
N THR A 113 13.33 5.93 1.89
CA THR A 113 12.36 4.94 1.39
C THR A 113 11.19 4.76 2.35
N SER A 114 9.97 4.89 1.84
CA SER A 114 8.74 4.66 2.61
C SER A 114 8.32 3.19 2.52
N PRO A 115 7.62 2.63 3.53
CA PRO A 115 7.03 1.32 3.39
C PRO A 115 5.87 1.36 2.39
N ALA A 116 5.57 0.24 1.75
CA ALA A 116 4.33 0.04 1.01
C ALA A 116 3.49 -1.04 1.70
N VAL A 117 2.18 -0.81 1.72
CA VAL A 117 1.26 -1.61 2.52
C VAL A 117 -0.01 -1.89 1.72
N ASP A 118 -0.44 -3.14 1.70
CA ASP A 118 -1.81 -3.50 1.31
C ASP A 118 -2.42 -4.41 2.38
N CYS A 119 -3.63 -4.07 2.80
CA CYS A 119 -4.34 -4.75 3.89
C CYS A 119 -5.64 -5.37 3.36
N TYR A 120 -5.99 -6.54 3.85
CA TYR A 120 -7.15 -7.31 3.43
C TYR A 120 -7.76 -8.07 4.61
N ALA A 121 -9.02 -8.46 4.47
CA ALA A 121 -9.72 -9.27 5.46
C ALA A 121 -9.01 -10.62 5.64
N ASN A 122 -8.73 -10.95 6.90
CA ASN A 122 -8.18 -12.23 7.31
C ASN A 122 -9.31 -13.25 7.41
N LYS A 123 -9.28 -14.27 6.54
CA LYS A 123 -10.28 -15.35 6.47
C LYS A 123 -9.88 -16.57 7.30
N GLN A 124 -8.59 -16.77 7.55
CA GLN A 124 -8.10 -17.87 8.37
C GLN A 124 -6.90 -17.43 9.20
N HIS A 125 -7.01 -17.60 10.53
CA HIS A 125 -5.90 -17.48 11.47
C HIS A 125 -4.91 -18.68 11.38
N SER A 126 -4.80 -19.32 10.21
CA SER A 126 -3.99 -20.53 10.04
C SER A 126 -2.50 -20.20 10.07
N LYS A 127 -1.70 -21.18 10.48
CA LYS A 127 -0.23 -21.12 10.53
C LYS A 127 0.43 -21.18 9.14
N ASP A 128 -0.30 -20.91 8.06
CA ASP A 128 0.34 -20.91 6.75
C ASP A 128 1.30 -19.73 6.62
N HIS A 129 2.55 -20.09 6.36
CA HIS A 129 3.60 -19.14 6.18
C HIS A 129 3.47 -18.46 4.82
N MET A 130 3.67 -17.15 4.83
CA MET A 130 3.88 -16.37 3.62
C MET A 130 5.07 -16.94 2.84
N VAL A 131 4.90 -17.21 1.55
CA VAL A 131 5.96 -17.76 0.69
C VAL A 131 6.18 -16.93 -0.57
N GLU A 132 7.42 -16.79 -1.00
CA GLU A 132 7.72 -16.27 -2.33
C GLU A 132 7.43 -17.35 -3.37
N ALA A 133 6.48 -17.08 -4.27
CA ALA A 133 6.01 -18.01 -5.29
C ALA A 133 6.37 -17.58 -6.71
N GLY A 134 7.08 -16.46 -6.87
CA GLY A 134 7.51 -15.97 -8.17
C GLY A 134 8.39 -14.74 -8.04
N HIS A 135 9.33 -14.59 -8.97
CA HIS A 135 10.22 -13.46 -9.06
C HIS A 135 10.46 -13.17 -10.55
N LEU A 136 10.47 -11.89 -10.92
CA LEU A 136 10.73 -11.38 -12.24
C LEU A 136 11.65 -10.17 -12.11
N ARG A 137 12.75 -10.18 -12.85
CA ARG A 137 13.66 -9.04 -12.94
C ARG A 137 13.73 -8.55 -14.37
N GLU A 138 13.39 -7.28 -14.56
CA GLU A 138 13.29 -6.63 -15.87
C GLU A 138 14.05 -5.31 -15.84
N GLY A 139 15.34 -5.36 -16.18
CA GLY A 139 16.25 -4.22 -16.05
C GLY A 139 16.41 -3.79 -14.58
N ASP A 140 15.93 -2.59 -14.27
CA ASP A 140 15.94 -1.98 -12.94
C ASP A 140 14.73 -2.35 -12.07
N LEU A 141 13.71 -2.98 -12.65
CA LEU A 141 12.54 -3.48 -11.92
C LEU A 141 12.80 -4.88 -11.36
N ASP A 142 12.67 -5.05 -10.05
CA ASP A 142 12.50 -6.32 -9.35
C ASP A 142 11.02 -6.45 -8.95
N MET A 143 10.38 -7.55 -9.36
CA MET A 143 9.02 -7.87 -8.98
C MET A 143 8.91 -9.25 -8.35
N ARG A 144 8.25 -9.33 -7.19
CA ARG A 144 8.06 -10.57 -6.43
C ARG A 144 6.59 -10.86 -6.21
N ARG A 145 6.22 -12.12 -6.37
CA ARG A 145 4.90 -12.65 -6.03
C ARG A 145 4.99 -13.39 -4.72
N ILE A 146 4.26 -12.88 -3.74
CA ILE A 146 4.14 -13.45 -2.41
C ILE A 146 2.76 -14.06 -2.25
N MET A 147 2.70 -15.30 -1.80
CA MET A 147 1.45 -16.01 -1.53
C MET A 147 1.19 -16.03 -0.04
N ASP A 148 -0.01 -15.61 0.35
CA ASP A 148 -0.60 -15.86 1.64
C ASP A 148 -1.73 -16.89 1.47
N ALA A 149 -1.32 -18.17 1.45
CA ALA A 149 -2.20 -19.28 1.13
C ALA A 149 -3.40 -19.37 2.09
N GLY A 150 -3.18 -19.14 3.39
CA GLY A 150 -4.23 -19.19 4.41
C GLY A 150 -5.36 -18.17 4.14
N ASN A 151 -5.05 -17.04 3.52
CA ASN A 151 -6.04 -16.02 3.17
C ASN A 151 -6.50 -16.06 1.71
N LEU A 152 -5.99 -17.02 0.91
CA LEU A 152 -6.17 -17.08 -0.54
C LEU A 152 -5.84 -15.73 -1.19
N LYS A 153 -4.70 -15.15 -0.79
CA LYS A 153 -4.18 -13.90 -1.36
C LYS A 153 -2.85 -14.11 -2.05
N ALA A 154 -2.69 -13.43 -3.18
CA ALA A 154 -1.43 -13.20 -3.83
C ALA A 154 -1.12 -11.71 -3.77
N CYS A 155 0.13 -11.36 -3.49
CA CYS A 155 0.60 -10.00 -3.42
C CYS A 155 1.79 -9.81 -4.34
N LEU A 156 1.71 -8.82 -5.23
CA LEU A 156 2.84 -8.37 -6.03
C LEU A 156 3.54 -7.21 -5.35
N ILE A 157 4.85 -7.33 -5.31
CA ILE A 157 5.75 -6.34 -4.74
C ILE A 157 6.66 -5.89 -5.86
N ALA A 158 6.59 -4.62 -6.21
CA ALA A 158 7.47 -4.00 -7.20
C ALA A 158 8.50 -3.14 -6.47
N TYR A 159 9.75 -3.22 -6.90
CA TYR A 159 10.83 -2.38 -6.41
C TYR A 159 11.74 -2.01 -7.58
N VAL A 160 12.10 -0.72 -7.65
CA VAL A 160 13.03 -0.22 -8.65
C VAL A 160 14.37 0.01 -7.95
N ASP A 161 15.42 -0.66 -8.39
CA ASP A 161 16.73 -0.64 -7.73
C ASP A 161 17.53 0.63 -8.09
N THR A 162 16.96 1.80 -7.80
CA THR A 162 17.56 3.11 -8.02
C THR A 162 17.62 3.93 -6.73
N GLU A 163 18.24 3.39 -5.67
CA GLU A 163 18.55 4.02 -4.37
C GLU A 163 17.58 5.12 -3.85
N GLY A 164 16.96 4.88 -2.69
CA GLY A 164 16.01 5.86 -2.12
C GLY A 164 14.60 5.73 -2.73
N THR A 165 14.32 4.61 -3.40
CA THR A 165 13.01 4.25 -3.93
C THR A 165 12.20 3.48 -2.90
N SER A 166 10.89 3.75 -2.84
CA SER A 166 9.94 2.95 -2.07
C SER A 166 9.43 1.82 -2.94
N PRO A 167 9.22 0.61 -2.40
CA PRO A 167 8.51 -0.44 -3.11
C PRO A 167 7.04 -0.04 -3.31
N ALA A 168 6.32 -0.80 -4.12
CA ALA A 168 4.86 -0.83 -4.17
C ALA A 168 4.36 -2.23 -3.83
N VAL A 169 3.20 -2.32 -3.19
CA VAL A 169 2.53 -3.59 -2.85
C VAL A 169 1.11 -3.55 -3.38
N LYS A 170 0.68 -4.62 -4.02
CA LYS A 170 -0.74 -4.84 -4.34
C LYS A 170 -1.13 -6.28 -4.13
N CYS A 171 -2.14 -6.50 -3.30
CA CYS A 171 -2.71 -7.82 -3.02
C CYS A 171 -4.06 -8.00 -3.71
N TYR A 172 -4.33 -9.22 -4.14
CA TYR A 172 -5.57 -9.65 -4.79
C TYR A 172 -5.88 -11.12 -4.45
N ASP A 173 -7.08 -11.57 -4.81
CA ASP A 173 -7.48 -12.97 -4.59
C ASP A 173 -6.63 -13.91 -5.43
N SER A 174 -6.09 -14.94 -4.79
CA SER A 174 -5.31 -15.98 -5.47
C SER A 174 -6.16 -17.16 -5.88
N LYS A 175 -5.75 -17.83 -6.96
CA LYS A 175 -6.33 -19.12 -7.36
C LYS A 175 -5.66 -20.26 -6.61
N VAL A 176 -6.47 -21.21 -6.14
CA VAL A 176 -5.97 -22.49 -5.62
C VAL A 176 -5.29 -23.23 -6.77
N ASP A 177 -4.07 -23.72 -6.55
CA ASP A 177 -3.26 -24.44 -7.55
C ASP A 177 -2.95 -23.69 -8.84
N GLY A 178 -2.96 -22.34 -8.80
CA GLY A 178 -2.55 -21.51 -9.92
C GLY A 178 -1.15 -21.89 -10.43
N LYS A 179 -1.03 -22.21 -11.72
CA LYS A 179 0.25 -22.53 -12.37
C LYS A 179 0.71 -21.38 -13.24
N GLY A 180 1.99 -21.04 -13.16
CA GLY A 180 2.63 -20.05 -14.01
C GLY A 180 3.45 -19.02 -13.24
N GLY A 181 4.40 -18.41 -13.95
CA GLY A 181 5.27 -17.38 -13.39
C GLY A 181 4.73 -15.96 -13.58
N LEU A 182 5.61 -15.01 -13.29
CA LEU A 182 5.45 -13.62 -13.67
C LEU A 182 6.07 -13.41 -15.06
N TYR A 183 5.42 -12.61 -15.90
CA TYR A 183 5.86 -12.36 -17.27
C TYR A 183 5.58 -10.92 -17.69
N GLN A 184 6.54 -10.23 -18.32
CA GLN A 184 6.31 -8.92 -18.90
C GLN A 184 5.66 -9.04 -20.28
N ALA A 185 4.39 -8.65 -20.39
CA ALA A 185 3.65 -8.68 -21.66
C ALA A 185 3.87 -7.46 -22.54
N SER A 186 4.12 -6.28 -21.96
CA SER A 186 4.38 -5.07 -22.71
C SER A 186 5.23 -4.08 -21.94
N TYR A 187 5.89 -3.18 -22.66
CA TYR A 187 6.80 -2.17 -22.14
C TYR A 187 6.62 -0.87 -22.91
N LEU A 188 6.52 0.24 -22.18
CA LEU A 188 6.54 1.59 -22.70
C LEU A 188 7.62 2.38 -21.97
N LYS A 189 8.43 3.12 -22.72
CA LYS A 189 9.34 4.14 -22.17
C LYS A 189 9.19 5.41 -23.00
N GLU A 190 8.75 6.47 -22.33
CA GLU A 190 8.59 7.80 -22.92
C GLU A 190 9.37 8.80 -22.06
N GLY A 191 10.54 9.23 -22.56
CA GLY A 191 11.51 9.97 -21.74
C GLY A 191 11.95 9.15 -20.51
N ASP A 192 11.72 9.72 -19.32
CA ASP A 192 12.04 9.08 -18.04
C ASP A 192 10.90 8.20 -17.50
N LEU A 193 9.69 8.31 -18.04
CA LEU A 193 8.57 7.48 -17.61
C LEU A 193 8.70 6.07 -18.18
N VAL A 194 8.68 5.08 -17.30
CA VAL A 194 8.64 3.66 -17.65
C VAL A 194 7.32 3.07 -17.18
N VAL A 195 6.65 2.34 -18.08
CA VAL A 195 5.45 1.56 -17.75
C VAL A 195 5.62 0.14 -18.25
N ARG A 196 5.49 -0.83 -17.35
CA ARG A 196 5.59 -2.27 -17.63
C ARG A 196 4.26 -2.93 -17.33
N LYS A 197 3.76 -3.76 -18.24
CA LYS A 197 2.62 -4.64 -17.99
C LYS A 197 3.14 -6.02 -17.61
N ILE A 198 2.95 -6.40 -16.36
CA ILE A 198 3.32 -7.72 -15.85
C ILE A 198 2.07 -8.58 -15.70
N LEU A 199 2.13 -9.82 -16.17
CA LEU A 199 1.08 -10.81 -16.00
C LEU A 199 1.48 -11.76 -14.87
N ASP A 200 0.58 -11.95 -13.92
CA ASP A 200 0.61 -13.09 -13.01
C ASP A 200 -0.23 -14.21 -13.62
N MET A 201 0.46 -15.14 -14.28
CA MET A 201 -0.18 -16.24 -15.00
C MET A 201 -0.86 -17.24 -14.06
N ALA A 202 -0.36 -17.40 -12.82
CA ALA A 202 -0.96 -18.32 -11.86
C ALA A 202 -2.34 -17.82 -11.39
N ASN A 203 -2.47 -16.52 -11.20
CA ASN A 203 -3.68 -15.91 -10.65
C ASN A 203 -4.59 -15.28 -11.72
N GLY A 204 -4.10 -15.08 -12.94
CA GLY A 204 -4.87 -14.46 -14.03
C GLY A 204 -5.04 -12.95 -13.84
N TYR A 205 -4.02 -12.27 -13.31
CA TYR A 205 -4.00 -10.82 -13.13
C TYR A 205 -3.01 -10.17 -14.08
N ALA A 206 -3.32 -8.95 -14.50
CA ALA A 206 -2.41 -8.06 -15.18
C ALA A 206 -2.17 -6.84 -14.29
N CYS A 207 -0.91 -6.43 -14.18
CA CYS A 207 -0.50 -5.29 -13.38
C CYS A 207 0.33 -4.33 -14.20
N LEU A 208 -0.06 -3.06 -14.17
CA LEU A 208 0.71 -1.96 -14.69
C LEU A 208 1.62 -1.45 -13.58
N VAL A 209 2.92 -1.52 -13.83
CA VAL A 209 3.96 -0.92 -13.00
C VAL A 209 4.39 0.36 -13.67
N SER A 210 4.25 1.49 -13.00
CA SER A 210 4.79 2.76 -13.49
C SER A 210 5.84 3.31 -12.54
N TYR A 211 6.90 3.87 -13.10
CA TYR A 211 7.95 4.55 -12.34
C TYR A 211 8.71 5.50 -13.27
N VAL A 212 9.49 6.39 -12.67
CA VAL A 212 10.44 7.24 -13.39
C VAL A 212 11.82 6.61 -13.25
N GLY A 213 12.61 6.52 -14.33
CA GLY A 213 13.91 5.83 -14.35
C GLY A 213 15.07 6.60 -13.69
N THR A 214 14.78 7.58 -12.84
CA THR A 214 15.79 8.38 -12.13
C THR A 214 16.00 7.84 -10.71
N LYS A 215 16.96 8.41 -9.98
CA LYS A 215 17.25 8.00 -8.60
C LYS A 215 16.18 8.54 -7.64
N GLY A 216 15.72 7.70 -6.70
CA GLY A 216 14.78 8.10 -5.66
C GLY A 216 13.30 8.10 -6.07
N THR A 217 12.97 7.63 -7.27
CA THR A 217 11.60 7.57 -7.78
C THR A 217 10.95 6.21 -7.50
N SER A 218 9.86 6.24 -6.73
CA SER A 218 9.18 5.03 -6.28
C SER A 218 8.28 4.46 -7.38
N SER A 219 8.13 3.14 -7.40
CA SER A 219 7.16 2.50 -8.29
C SER A 219 5.73 2.67 -7.80
N HIS A 220 4.78 2.60 -8.73
CA HIS A 220 3.35 2.46 -8.46
C HIS A 220 2.82 1.20 -9.15
N LEU A 221 1.82 0.58 -8.53
CA LEU A 221 1.20 -0.65 -8.99
C LEU A 221 -0.30 -0.46 -9.13
N TYR A 222 -0.82 -0.83 -10.30
CA TYR A 222 -2.25 -1.00 -10.53
C TYR A 222 -2.50 -2.39 -11.13
N CYS A 223 -3.34 -3.18 -10.48
CA CYS A 223 -3.65 -4.54 -10.90
C CYS A 223 -5.14 -4.72 -11.21
N TYR A 224 -5.43 -5.52 -12.22
CA TYR A 224 -6.78 -5.88 -12.63
C TYR A 224 -6.82 -7.33 -13.11
N GLN A 225 -7.98 -7.96 -13.01
CA GLN A 225 -8.20 -9.31 -13.50
C GLN A 225 -8.21 -9.30 -15.03
N GLN A 226 -7.54 -10.27 -15.65
CA GLN A 226 -7.53 -10.45 -17.11
C GLN A 226 -8.88 -10.92 -17.64
#